data_AF-A0AAV4DYL0-F1
#
_entry.id   AF-A0AAV4DYL0-F1
#
_cell.length_a   1.000
_cell.length_b   1.000
_cell.length_c   1.000
_cell.angle_alpha   90.00
_cell.angle_beta   90.00
_cell.angle_gamma   90.00
#
_symmetry.space_group_name_H-M   'P 1'
#
loop_
_entity.id
_entity.type
_entity.pdbx_description
1 polymer ?
#
loop_
_entity_poly.entity_id
_entity_poly.type
_entity_poly.pdbx_seq_one_letter_code
_entity_poly.pdbx_strand_id
1 'polypeptide(L)'
;MLNQANKIGCRSFVGPQDVVEGNAKLNLAFVANLFNNYPALEGVDENLELDIHEETREEKTYRNWMNSMGVSPYVHYIYNDLTNGLIVFQLYDICKPGIVNWQRVHEKFNKLKANFEKIENCNYVCELGNALEFSLVGVCGKDIHDGNQTLTLDSREEKKVSKSPLPMK
;
A
#
# COMPACT_ATOMS: atom_id res chain seq x y z
N MET A 1 11.14 22.03 28.56
CA MET A 1 11.06 21.60 27.15
C MET A 1 10.78 22.76 26.19
N LEU A 2 9.59 23.38 26.19
CA LEU A 2 9.23 24.43 25.21
C LEU A 2 10.14 25.67 25.19
N ASN A 3 10.66 26.11 26.33
CA ASN A 3 11.64 27.20 26.38
C ASN A 3 12.95 26.85 25.66
N GLN A 4 13.36 25.57 25.66
CA GLN A 4 14.55 25.13 24.94
C GLN A 4 14.26 25.01 23.44
N ALA A 5 13.09 24.48 23.08
CA ALA A 5 12.64 24.45 21.68
C ALA A 5 12.58 25.87 21.07
N ASN A 6 12.24 26.88 21.85
CA ASN A 6 12.24 28.27 21.41
C ASN A 6 13.64 28.80 21.05
N LYS A 7 14.69 28.35 21.76
CA LYS A 7 16.07 28.77 21.49
C LYS A 7 16.60 28.27 20.15
N ILE A 8 16.07 27.14 19.69
CA ILE A 8 16.40 26.52 18.40
C ILE A 8 15.32 26.78 17.34
N GLY A 9 14.44 27.77 17.56
CA GLY A 9 13.38 28.12 16.59
C GLY A 9 12.34 27.02 16.32
N CYS A 10 12.27 25.96 17.14
CA CYS A 10 11.37 24.83 16.95
C CYS A 10 10.09 24.88 17.79
N ARG A 11 9.86 25.96 18.53
CA ARG A 11 8.61 26.15 19.29
C ARG A 11 7.49 26.58 18.33
N SER A 12 6.83 25.60 17.75
CA SER A 12 5.67 25.81 16.87
C SER A 12 4.47 25.02 17.37
N PHE A 13 3.27 25.62 17.22
CA PHE A 13 1.95 24.99 17.39
C PHE A 13 1.52 24.53 18.80
N VAL A 14 2.44 24.27 19.73
CA VAL A 14 2.12 23.65 21.03
C VAL A 14 2.38 24.58 22.23
N GLY A 15 1.42 24.65 23.16
CA GLY A 15 1.53 25.32 24.46
C GLY A 15 1.88 24.35 25.60
N PRO A 16 2.27 24.85 26.79
CA PRO A 16 2.58 24.00 27.94
C PRO A 16 1.41 23.10 28.34
N GLN A 17 0.19 23.62 28.25
CA GLN A 17 -1.03 22.93 28.62
C GLN A 17 -1.33 21.76 27.66
N ASP A 18 -1.17 21.97 26.35
CA ASP A 18 -1.36 20.93 25.32
C ASP A 18 -0.44 19.72 25.51
N VAL A 19 0.78 19.97 26.01
CA VAL A 19 1.74 18.91 26.34
C VAL A 19 1.25 18.09 27.54
N VAL A 20 0.84 18.76 28.63
CA VAL A 20 0.40 18.10 29.87
C VAL A 20 -0.90 17.33 29.66
N GLU A 21 -1.82 17.88 28.88
CA GLU A 21 -3.10 17.25 28.53
C GLU A 21 -2.94 16.12 27.49
N GLY A 22 -1.76 15.98 26.88
CA GLY A 22 -1.48 14.90 25.93
C GLY A 22 -2.19 15.08 24.58
N ASN A 23 -2.30 16.32 24.08
CA ASN A 23 -2.91 16.59 22.77
C ASN A 23 -2.09 15.95 21.64
N ALA A 24 -2.54 14.78 21.15
CA ALA A 24 -1.80 13.96 20.21
C ALA A 24 -1.43 14.69 18.90
N LYS A 25 -2.33 15.51 18.36
CA LYS A 25 -2.09 16.24 17.10
C LYS A 25 -1.03 17.33 17.27
N LEU A 26 -1.16 18.14 18.31
CA LEU A 26 -0.22 19.23 18.57
C LEU A 26 1.16 18.70 18.97
N ASN A 27 1.20 17.64 19.78
CA ASN A 27 2.45 17.00 20.17
C ASN A 27 3.14 16.33 18.97
N LEU A 28 2.39 15.65 18.09
CA LEU A 28 2.97 15.07 16.86
C LEU A 28 3.52 16.17 15.94
N ALA A 29 2.78 17.27 15.75
CA ALA A 29 3.24 18.40 14.94
C ALA A 29 4.51 19.03 15.51
N PHE A 30 4.60 19.17 16.84
CA PHE A 30 5.79 19.67 17.52
C PHE A 30 7.01 18.77 17.29
N VAL A 31 6.85 17.45 17.45
CA VAL A 31 7.94 16.48 17.24
C VAL A 31 8.36 16.43 15.77
N ALA A 32 7.42 16.43 14.83
CA ALA A 32 7.72 16.47 13.40
C ALA A 32 8.50 17.74 13.02
N ASN A 33 8.11 18.90 13.57
CA ASN A 33 8.84 20.14 13.36
C ASN A 33 10.27 20.08 13.93
N LEU A 34 10.45 19.46 15.10
CA LEU A 34 11.78 19.27 15.69
C LEU A 34 12.66 18.38 14.80
N PHE A 35 12.13 17.24 14.32
CA PHE A 35 12.87 16.31 13.46
C PHE A 35 13.25 16.94 12.11
N ASN A 36 12.33 17.69 11.48
CA ASN A 36 12.61 18.33 10.19
C ASN A 36 13.72 19.39 10.25
N ASN A 37 13.88 20.07 11.40
CA ASN A 37 14.90 21.11 11.58
C ASN A 37 16.19 20.58 12.21
N TYR A 38 16.10 19.56 13.06
CA TYR A 38 17.22 19.00 13.82
C TYR A 38 17.10 17.46 13.91
N PRO A 39 17.30 16.74 12.79
CA PRO A 39 17.20 15.28 12.79
C PRO A 39 18.30 14.61 13.61
N ALA A 40 19.42 15.31 13.85
CA ALA A 40 20.61 14.80 14.55
C ALA A 40 21.15 13.48 13.96
N LEU A 41 20.87 13.25 12.68
CA LEU A 41 21.42 12.14 11.91
C LEU A 41 22.78 12.56 11.37
N GLU A 42 23.77 11.68 11.51
CA GLU A 42 25.03 11.82 10.79
C GLU A 42 24.75 11.79 9.29
N GLY A 43 25.53 12.53 8.50
CA GLY A 43 25.40 12.48 7.04
C GLY A 43 25.48 11.03 6.59
N VAL A 44 24.54 10.63 5.74
CA VAL A 44 24.59 9.31 5.10
C VAL A 44 25.92 9.25 4.34
N ASP A 45 26.70 8.19 4.52
CA ASP A 45 27.89 7.96 3.70
C ASP A 45 27.47 8.11 2.23
N GLU A 46 28.13 8.98 1.46
CA GLU A 46 27.81 9.20 0.05
C GLU A 46 27.92 7.90 -0.76
N ASN A 47 28.63 6.89 -0.24
CA ASN A 47 28.74 5.55 -0.82
C ASN A 47 27.62 4.58 -0.36
N LEU A 48 26.77 4.98 0.59
CA LEU A 48 25.60 4.20 0.99
C LEU A 48 24.49 4.47 -0.02
N GLU A 49 24.42 3.63 -1.05
CA GLU A 49 23.24 3.54 -1.92
C GLU A 49 22.05 3.05 -1.09
N LEU A 50 21.32 3.99 -0.49
CA LEU A 50 19.98 3.72 0.00
C LEU A 50 19.08 3.53 -1.21
N ASP A 51 18.61 2.31 -1.44
CA ASP A 51 17.55 2.00 -2.40
C ASP A 51 16.22 2.58 -1.88
N ILE A 52 16.11 3.90 -1.90
CA ILE A 52 14.88 4.62 -1.61
C ILE A 52 13.99 4.44 -2.84
N HIS A 53 13.19 3.38 -2.82
CA HIS A 53 12.18 3.17 -3.83
C HIS A 53 11.12 4.26 -3.71
N GLU A 54 11.18 5.26 -4.58
CA GLU A 54 10.14 6.27 -4.69
C GLU A 54 8.87 5.63 -5.26
N GLU A 55 7.73 5.87 -4.58
CA GLU A 55 6.41 5.45 -5.06
C GLU A 55 6.14 6.05 -6.45
N THR A 56 5.91 5.19 -7.44
CA THR A 56 5.61 5.66 -8.79
C THR A 56 4.26 6.36 -8.85
N ARG A 57 4.03 7.18 -9.90
CA ARG A 57 2.73 7.85 -10.08
C ARG A 57 1.57 6.85 -10.20
N GLU A 58 1.82 5.70 -10.81
CA GLU A 58 0.84 4.62 -10.98
C GLU A 58 0.50 3.98 -9.64
N GLU A 59 1.51 3.60 -8.84
CA GLU A 59 1.32 3.09 -7.48
C GLU A 59 0.50 4.04 -6.62
N LYS A 60 0.86 5.33 -6.63
CA LYS A 60 0.13 6.35 -5.90
C LYS A 60 -1.33 6.45 -6.34
N THR A 61 -1.58 6.36 -7.64
CA THR A 61 -2.93 6.43 -8.21
C THR A 61 -3.76 5.24 -7.78
N TYR A 62 -3.24 4.02 -7.91
CA TYR A 62 -3.93 2.80 -7.49
C TYR A 62 -4.18 2.76 -5.99
N ARG A 63 -3.18 3.10 -5.16
CA ARG A 63 -3.34 3.16 -3.71
C ARG A 63 -4.45 4.12 -3.31
N ASN A 64 -4.44 5.33 -3.88
CA ASN A 64 -5.45 6.34 -3.58
C ASN A 64 -6.84 5.92 -4.05
N TRP A 65 -6.93 5.28 -5.22
CA TRP A 65 -8.18 4.72 -5.72
C TRP A 65 -8.72 3.64 -4.77
N MET A 66 -7.91 2.64 -4.39
CA MET A 66 -8.34 1.58 -3.46
C MET A 66 -8.84 2.17 -2.13
N ASN A 67 -8.11 3.11 -1.55
CA ASN A 67 -8.50 3.76 -0.31
C ASN A 67 -9.79 4.59 -0.46
N SER A 68 -10.02 5.21 -1.61
CA SER A 68 -11.27 5.94 -1.89
C SER A 68 -12.50 5.02 -2.00
N MET A 69 -12.28 3.74 -2.35
CA MET A 69 -13.33 2.72 -2.40
C MET A 69 -13.71 2.21 -0.99
N GLY A 70 -12.99 2.62 0.06
CA GLY A 70 -13.34 2.29 1.44
C GLY A 70 -12.86 0.91 1.92
N VAL A 71 -11.78 0.39 1.32
CA VAL A 71 -11.17 -0.89 1.75
C VAL A 71 -10.59 -0.79 3.17
N SER A 72 -10.50 -1.93 3.85
CA SER A 72 -9.91 -2.07 5.19
C SER A 72 -8.99 -3.30 5.27
N PRO A 73 -7.73 -3.18 5.73
CA PRO A 73 -7.09 -1.97 6.26
C PRO A 73 -6.73 -0.94 5.18
N TYR A 74 -6.34 0.26 5.61
CA TYR A 74 -5.86 1.32 4.71
C TYR A 74 -4.59 0.86 3.99
N VAL A 75 -4.55 1.05 2.66
CA VAL A 75 -3.39 0.67 1.84
C VAL A 75 -2.34 1.77 1.95
N HIS A 76 -1.16 1.41 2.47
CA HIS A 76 0.00 2.28 2.53
C HIS A 76 1.01 1.94 1.43
N TYR A 77 1.28 0.65 1.24
CA TYR A 77 2.23 0.14 0.26
C TYR A 77 1.68 -1.12 -0.41
N ILE A 78 1.34 -1.00 -1.71
CA ILE A 78 0.59 -2.00 -2.48
C ILE A 78 1.24 -3.39 -2.43
N TYR A 79 2.56 -3.46 -2.61
CA TYR A 79 3.28 -4.74 -2.71
C TYR A 79 3.42 -5.49 -1.40
N ASN A 80 3.12 -4.86 -0.27
CA ASN A 80 3.05 -5.52 1.03
C ASN A 80 1.61 -5.75 1.47
N ASP A 81 0.74 -4.76 1.27
CA ASP A 81 -0.59 -4.74 1.87
C ASP A 81 -1.59 -5.62 1.10
N LEU A 82 -1.33 -5.94 -0.18
CA LEU A 82 -2.15 -6.85 -0.98
C LEU A 82 -1.77 -8.34 -0.87
N THR A 83 -0.66 -8.66 -0.19
CA THR A 83 -0.04 -10.01 -0.18
C THR A 83 -0.90 -11.12 0.46
N ASN A 84 -1.99 -10.76 1.14
CA ASN A 84 -2.92 -11.73 1.73
C ASN A 84 -4.25 -11.87 0.97
N GLY A 85 -4.44 -11.10 -0.12
CA GLY A 85 -5.62 -11.12 -0.99
C GLY A 85 -6.88 -10.45 -0.43
N LEU A 86 -6.95 -10.09 0.86
CA LEU A 86 -8.18 -9.61 1.50
C LEU A 86 -8.70 -8.29 0.91
N ILE A 87 -7.79 -7.35 0.64
CA ILE A 87 -8.15 -6.08 0.02
C ILE A 87 -8.68 -6.28 -1.40
N VAL A 88 -8.09 -7.23 -2.15
CA VAL A 88 -8.54 -7.53 -3.51
C VAL A 88 -9.94 -8.16 -3.51
N PHE A 89 -10.25 -9.02 -2.55
CA PHE A 89 -11.61 -9.54 -2.36
C PHE A 89 -12.63 -8.44 -2.08
N GLN A 90 -12.29 -7.48 -1.22
CA GLN A 90 -13.17 -6.34 -0.96
C GLN A 90 -13.44 -5.54 -2.24
N LEU A 91 -12.40 -5.27 -3.03
CA LEU A 91 -12.55 -4.59 -4.32
C LEU A 91 -13.44 -5.38 -5.30
N TYR A 92 -13.27 -6.70 -5.37
CA TYR A 92 -14.14 -7.55 -6.18
C TYR A 92 -15.61 -7.46 -5.77
N ASP A 93 -15.89 -7.51 -4.48
CA ASP A 93 -17.26 -7.39 -3.98
C ASP A 93 -17.84 -5.97 -4.11
N ILE A 94 -17.00 -4.93 -4.06
CA ILE A 94 -17.44 -3.56 -4.35
C ILE A 94 -17.81 -3.43 -5.84
N CYS A 95 -16.99 -3.98 -6.74
CA CYS A 95 -17.24 -3.94 -8.18
C CYS A 95 -18.41 -4.85 -8.62
N LYS A 96 -18.53 -6.03 -8.01
CA LYS A 96 -19.55 -7.02 -8.31
C LYS A 96 -19.99 -7.74 -7.03
N PRO A 97 -21.01 -7.21 -6.33
CA PRO A 97 -21.46 -7.77 -5.05
C PRO A 97 -21.81 -9.26 -5.13
N GLY A 98 -21.26 -10.04 -4.19
CA GLY A 98 -21.55 -11.47 -4.05
C GLY A 98 -20.72 -12.38 -4.94
N ILE A 99 -19.68 -11.85 -5.60
CA ILE A 99 -18.75 -12.68 -6.36
C ILE A 99 -17.78 -13.44 -5.45
N VAL A 100 -17.43 -12.85 -4.30
CA VAL A 100 -16.52 -13.49 -3.34
C VAL A 100 -17.30 -14.42 -2.42
N ASN A 101 -16.92 -15.70 -2.40
CA ASN A 101 -17.37 -16.62 -1.37
C ASN A 101 -16.48 -16.49 -0.14
N TRP A 102 -16.90 -15.63 0.81
CA TRP A 102 -16.18 -15.39 2.06
C TRP A 102 -15.99 -16.62 2.95
N GLN A 103 -16.80 -17.67 2.77
CA GLN A 103 -16.59 -18.94 3.51
C GLN A 103 -15.30 -19.66 3.10
N ARG A 104 -14.77 -19.34 1.90
CA ARG A 104 -13.52 -19.87 1.37
C ARG A 104 -12.31 -18.99 1.70
N VAL A 105 -12.53 -17.80 2.26
CA VAL A 105 -11.51 -16.78 2.51
C VAL A 105 -10.97 -16.91 3.93
N HIS A 106 -9.65 -16.90 4.08
CA HIS A 106 -9.00 -16.82 5.39
C HIS A 106 -8.88 -15.37 5.84
N GLU A 107 -9.73 -14.93 6.76
CA GLU A 107 -9.67 -13.57 7.35
C GLU A 107 -8.74 -13.47 8.56
N LYS A 108 -8.55 -14.59 9.27
CA LYS A 108 -7.68 -14.69 10.46
C LYS A 108 -6.63 -15.76 10.22
N PHE A 109 -5.37 -15.35 10.28
CA PHE A 109 -4.25 -16.22 9.95
C PHE A 109 -3.64 -16.87 11.20
N ASN A 110 -3.43 -18.18 11.15
CA ASN A 110 -2.69 -18.89 12.19
C ASN A 110 -1.19 -18.70 11.97
N LYS A 111 -0.43 -18.26 12.98
CA LYS A 111 1.02 -18.02 12.86
C LYS A 111 1.81 -19.16 12.21
N LEU A 112 1.42 -20.42 12.43
CA LEU A 112 2.12 -21.59 11.88
C LEU A 112 1.76 -21.88 10.41
N LYS A 113 0.59 -21.41 9.95
CA LYS A 113 0.05 -21.69 8.61
C LYS A 113 -0.19 -20.43 7.76
N ALA A 114 0.12 -19.26 8.30
CA ALA A 114 -0.25 -17.97 7.72
C ALA A 114 0.19 -17.83 6.26
N ASN A 115 1.41 -18.29 5.92
CA ASN A 115 1.90 -18.21 4.54
C ASN A 115 1.06 -19.08 3.59
N PHE A 116 0.69 -20.29 4.00
CA PHE A 116 -0.16 -21.17 3.19
C PHE A 116 -1.57 -20.60 3.04
N GLU A 117 -2.16 -20.13 4.13
CA GLU A 117 -3.50 -19.51 4.14
C GLU A 117 -3.55 -18.26 3.25
N LYS A 118 -2.51 -17.42 3.28
CA LYS A 118 -2.40 -16.25 2.39
C LYS A 118 -2.24 -16.65 0.92
N ILE A 119 -1.42 -17.65 0.62
CA ILE A 119 -1.26 -18.16 -0.76
C ILE A 119 -2.58 -18.76 -1.26
N GLU A 120 -3.33 -19.48 -0.42
CA GLU A 120 -4.66 -19.98 -0.77
C GLU A 120 -5.62 -18.83 -1.11
N ASN A 121 -5.63 -17.76 -0.32
CA ASN A 121 -6.38 -16.55 -0.65
C ASN A 121 -5.94 -15.96 -1.99
N CYS A 122 -4.65 -15.74 -2.21
CA CYS A 122 -4.16 -15.16 -3.47
C CYS A 122 -4.45 -16.04 -4.69
N ASN A 123 -4.42 -17.37 -4.53
CA ASN A 123 -4.85 -18.28 -5.59
C ASN A 123 -6.33 -18.10 -5.92
N TYR A 124 -7.18 -17.92 -4.90
CA TYR A 124 -8.60 -17.64 -5.10
C TYR A 124 -8.84 -16.27 -5.72
N VAL A 125 -8.02 -15.25 -5.43
CA VAL A 125 -8.03 -13.97 -6.16
C VAL A 125 -7.81 -14.17 -7.66
N CYS A 126 -6.83 -14.99 -8.05
CA CYS A 126 -6.58 -15.32 -9.46
C CYS A 126 -7.74 -16.11 -10.10
N GLU A 127 -8.33 -17.06 -9.36
CA GLU A 127 -9.50 -17.83 -9.81
C GLU A 127 -10.68 -16.90 -10.15
N LEU A 128 -10.99 -15.95 -9.25
CA LEU A 128 -12.04 -14.96 -9.47
C LEU A 128 -11.72 -13.99 -10.60
N GLY A 129 -10.46 -13.55 -10.72
CA GLY A 129 -10.04 -12.68 -11.81
C GLY A 129 -10.20 -13.34 -13.19
N ASN A 130 -9.85 -14.62 -13.30
CA ASN A 130 -10.10 -15.39 -14.53
C ASN A 130 -11.60 -15.55 -14.84
N ALA A 131 -12.43 -15.76 -13.81
CA ALA A 131 -13.89 -15.83 -13.97
C ALA A 131 -14.52 -14.48 -14.35
N LEU A 132 -13.83 -13.37 -14.07
CA LEU A 132 -14.17 -12.01 -14.51
C LEU A 132 -13.56 -11.62 -15.86
N GLU A 133 -12.95 -12.58 -16.57
CA GLU A 133 -12.30 -12.39 -17.87
C GLU A 133 -11.10 -11.44 -17.84
N PHE A 134 -10.45 -11.27 -16.68
CA PHE A 134 -9.19 -10.54 -16.60
C PHE A 134 -8.04 -11.35 -17.21
N SER A 135 -7.15 -10.67 -17.94
CA SER A 135 -5.98 -11.29 -18.54
C SER A 135 -4.88 -11.52 -17.50
N LEU A 136 -4.94 -12.65 -16.77
CA LEU A 136 -3.95 -13.06 -15.77
C LEU A 136 -2.91 -14.07 -16.30
N VAL A 137 -2.57 -13.99 -17.59
CA VAL A 137 -1.65 -14.95 -18.22
C VAL A 137 -0.27 -14.89 -17.57
N GLY A 138 0.11 -15.97 -16.91
CA GLY A 138 1.40 -16.09 -16.23
C GLY A 138 1.45 -15.47 -14.83
N VAL A 139 0.31 -15.12 -14.23
CA VAL A 139 0.20 -14.66 -12.83
C VAL A 139 -0.39 -15.78 -11.98
N CYS A 140 0.33 -16.21 -10.94
CA CYS A 140 -0.16 -17.14 -9.93
C CYS A 140 -0.33 -16.47 -8.57
N GLY A 141 -1.10 -17.09 -7.65
CA GLY A 141 -1.35 -16.50 -6.34
C GLY A 141 -0.07 -16.29 -5.53
N LYS A 142 0.98 -17.09 -5.78
CA LYS A 142 2.29 -16.88 -5.16
C LYS A 142 2.94 -15.55 -5.59
N ASP A 143 2.76 -15.11 -6.84
CA ASP A 143 3.33 -13.85 -7.32
C ASP A 143 2.74 -12.65 -6.56
N ILE A 144 1.44 -12.70 -6.25
CA ILE A 144 0.74 -11.69 -5.45
C ILE A 144 1.22 -11.75 -3.99
N HIS A 145 1.33 -12.95 -3.43
CA HIS A 145 1.79 -13.15 -2.05
C HIS A 145 3.23 -12.66 -1.84
N ASP A 146 4.10 -12.90 -2.82
CA ASP A 146 5.51 -12.49 -2.77
C ASP A 146 5.70 -11.00 -3.11
N GLY A 147 4.61 -10.27 -3.42
CA GLY A 147 4.65 -8.84 -3.69
C GLY A 147 5.36 -8.49 -5.00
N ASN A 148 5.31 -9.36 -6.00
CA ASN A 148 6.00 -9.15 -7.27
C ASN A 148 5.47 -7.88 -7.96
N GLN A 149 6.32 -6.85 -8.04
CA GLN A 149 5.91 -5.53 -8.49
C GLN A 149 5.36 -5.51 -9.92
N THR A 150 5.99 -6.28 -10.81
CA THR A 150 5.61 -6.33 -12.22
C THR A 150 4.25 -7.00 -12.41
N LEU A 151 3.95 -8.04 -11.63
CA LEU A 151 2.74 -8.83 -11.80
C LEU A 151 1.57 -8.32 -10.96
N THR A 152 1.85 -7.57 -9.89
CA THR A 152 0.81 -6.98 -9.02
C THR A 152 0.15 -5.77 -9.67
N LEU A 153 0.89 -5.00 -10.48
CA LEU A 153 0.37 -3.81 -11.18
C LEU A 153 0.23 -4.00 -12.70
N ASP A 154 0.38 -5.24 -13.20
CA ASP A 154 0.78 -5.53 -14.59
C ASP A 154 0.16 -4.60 -15.65
N SER A 155 0.95 -3.61 -16.06
CA SER A 155 0.67 -2.61 -17.09
C SER A 155 0.83 -3.16 -18.52
N ARG A 156 0.89 -4.49 -18.68
CA ARG A 156 1.00 -5.16 -19.99
C ARG A 156 -0.20 -4.93 -20.93
N GLU A 157 -1.35 -4.48 -20.43
CA GLU A 157 -2.48 -4.08 -21.28
C GLU A 157 -2.13 -2.88 -22.18
N GLU A 158 -1.35 -1.90 -21.70
CA GLU A 158 -1.00 -0.72 -22.51
C GLU A 158 -0.16 -1.06 -23.75
N LYS A 159 0.64 -2.13 -23.68
CA LYS A 159 1.49 -2.55 -24.82
C LYS A 159 0.75 -3.40 -25.87
N LYS A 160 -0.45 -3.91 -25.57
CA LYS A 160 -1.26 -4.65 -26.56
C LYS A 160 -2.17 -3.74 -27.38
N VAL A 161 -2.61 -2.61 -26.82
CA VAL A 161 -3.49 -1.67 -27.52
C VAL A 161 -2.77 -0.92 -28.66
N SER A 162 -1.44 -0.77 -28.60
CA SER A 162 -0.67 -0.03 -29.62
C SER A 162 -0.35 -0.79 -30.92
N LYS A 163 -0.85 -2.03 -31.11
CA LYS A 163 -0.49 -2.89 -32.27
C LYS A 163 -1.69 -3.53 -32.98
N SER A 164 -2.82 -2.84 -33.09
CA SER A 164 -3.82 -3.19 -34.11
C SER A 164 -3.79 -2.17 -35.26
N PRO A 165 -3.19 -2.50 -36.42
CA PRO A 165 -3.37 -1.68 -37.60
C PRO A 165 -4.81 -1.89 -38.11
N LEU A 166 -5.57 -0.79 -38.16
CA LEU A 166 -6.88 -0.73 -38.80
C LEU A 166 -6.80 -1.28 -40.23
N PRO A 167 -7.75 -2.13 -40.67
CA PRO A 167 -7.80 -2.55 -42.08
C PRO A 167 -8.21 -1.35 -42.93
N MET A 168 -7.29 -0.83 -43.74
CA MET A 168 -7.63 0.10 -44.81
C MET A 168 -8.40 -0.66 -45.90
N LYS A 169 -9.59 -0.16 -46.21
CA LYS A 169 -10.36 -0.52 -47.41
C LYS A 169 -9.67 -0.02 -48.67
#